data_AF-A0A520R4V5-F1
#
_entry.id   AF-A0A520R4V5-F1
#
_cell.length_a   1.000
_cell.length_b   1.000
_cell.length_c   1.000
_cell.angle_alpha   90.00
_cell.angle_beta   90.00
_cell.angle_gamma   90.00
#
_symmetry.space_group_name_H-M   'P 1'
#
loop_
_entity.id
_entity.type
_entity.pdbx_description
1 polymer ?
#
loop_
_entity_poly.entity_id
_entity_poly.type
_entity_poly.pdbx_seq_one_letter_code
_entity_poly.pdbx_strand_id
1 'polypeptide(L)'
;MKEYQLTCHCGEMVPVRAGQAGGAIVCSGCGNRLAVPKFGELSRLPLVEEPEVGGRPAWNSSKGLVLLGFVGCVLFMAAGAWLRLPTQSPVQAAAIRKQMMQKTNAEIYDAWKNHFSKATVERPQWIVEKQYAQRTYLKQGASWVLLLLSGVGAACGLIGISGLVRSS
;
A
#
# COMPACT_ATOMS: atom_id res chain seq x y z
N MET A 1 13.94 31.20 -16.09
CA MET A 1 14.56 32.54 -16.27
C MET A 1 13.93 33.10 -17.54
N LYS A 2 13.55 34.37 -17.64
CA LYS A 2 12.78 34.86 -18.81
C LYS A 2 13.61 34.78 -20.10
N GLU A 3 13.16 33.98 -21.05
CA GLU A 3 13.71 33.87 -22.41
C GLU A 3 12.75 34.56 -23.40
N TYR A 4 13.32 35.32 -24.32
CA TYR A 4 12.60 36.11 -25.31
C TYR A 4 12.92 35.55 -26.70
N GLN A 5 11.96 35.57 -27.63
CA GLN A 5 12.22 35.17 -29.01
C GLN A 5 12.58 36.38 -29.86
N LEU A 6 13.68 36.26 -30.61
CA LEU A 6 14.07 37.26 -31.59
C LEU A 6 14.10 36.63 -32.99
N THR A 7 13.38 37.23 -33.92
CA THR A 7 13.31 36.78 -35.31
C THR A 7 14.53 37.28 -36.09
N CYS A 8 15.27 36.35 -36.68
CA CYS A 8 16.36 36.70 -37.58
C CYS A 8 15.80 37.08 -38.97
N HIS A 9 16.58 37.81 -39.76
CA HIS A 9 16.21 38.16 -41.15
C HIS A 9 16.01 36.92 -42.04
N CYS A 10 16.61 35.78 -41.68
CA CYS A 10 16.39 34.51 -42.36
C CYS A 10 15.07 33.80 -41.97
N GLY A 11 14.27 34.40 -41.08
CA GLY A 11 13.01 33.82 -40.58
C GLY A 11 13.15 32.89 -39.37
N GLU A 12 14.38 32.54 -38.97
CA GLU A 12 14.64 31.65 -37.82
C GLU A 12 14.36 32.38 -36.48
N MET A 13 13.68 31.70 -35.55
CA MET A 13 13.43 32.23 -34.20
C MET A 13 14.55 31.83 -33.26
N VAL A 14 15.29 32.82 -32.74
CA VAL A 14 16.43 32.58 -31.86
C VAL A 14 16.05 32.95 -30.42
N PRO A 15 16.16 32.02 -29.45
CA PRO A 15 15.91 32.34 -28.05
C PRO A 15 17.06 33.18 -27.48
N VAL A 16 16.72 34.34 -26.92
CA VAL A 16 17.65 35.28 -26.29
C VAL A 16 17.30 35.48 -24.82
N ARG A 17 18.32 35.49 -23.97
CA ARG A 17 18.16 35.71 -22.53
C ARG A 17 18.19 37.20 -22.21
N ALA A 18 17.49 37.60 -21.15
CA ALA A 18 17.50 38.97 -20.65
C ALA A 18 18.92 39.52 -20.38
N GLY A 19 19.87 38.65 -19.98
CA GLY A 19 21.29 39.00 -19.76
C GLY A 19 22.12 39.19 -21.03
N GLN A 20 21.58 38.92 -22.22
CA GLN A 20 22.23 39.13 -23.52
C GLN A 20 21.75 40.43 -24.21
N ALA A 21 20.92 41.22 -23.53
CA ALA A 21 20.40 42.50 -24.01
C ALA A 21 21.52 43.48 -24.37
N GLY A 22 21.43 44.10 -25.56
CA GLY A 22 22.45 45.03 -26.06
C GLY A 22 23.75 44.36 -26.53
N GLY A 23 23.83 43.03 -26.54
CA GLY A 23 24.95 42.27 -27.10
C GLY A 23 24.74 41.88 -28.57
N ALA A 24 25.61 41.01 -29.10
CA ALA A 24 25.43 40.38 -30.41
C ALA A 24 25.48 38.87 -30.24
N ILE A 25 24.55 38.16 -30.89
CA ILE A 25 24.50 36.69 -30.90
C ILE A 25 24.58 36.18 -32.34
N VAL A 26 25.01 34.94 -32.53
CA VAL A 26 25.06 34.32 -33.86
C VAL A 26 23.78 33.53 -34.09
N CYS A 27 23.11 33.75 -35.23
CA CYS A 27 21.93 32.97 -35.61
C CYS A 27 22.33 31.54 -35.97
N SER A 28 21.66 30.54 -35.39
CA SER A 28 21.86 29.12 -35.69
C SER A 28 21.47 28.72 -37.11
N GLY A 29 20.56 29.44 -37.75
CA GLY A 29 20.09 29.15 -39.11
C GLY A 29 20.99 29.71 -40.21
N CYS A 30 21.37 30.98 -40.13
CA CYS A 30 22.16 31.64 -41.19
C CYS A 30 23.61 31.98 -40.82
N GLY A 31 24.03 31.75 -39.58
CA GLY A 31 25.38 32.05 -39.10
C GLY A 31 25.72 33.55 -38.99
N ASN A 32 24.76 34.45 -39.28
CA ASN A 32 24.98 35.89 -39.18
C ASN A 32 24.94 36.39 -37.73
N ARG A 33 25.73 37.44 -37.45
CA ARG A 33 25.68 38.16 -36.17
C ARG A 33 24.47 39.07 -36.12
N LEU A 34 23.60 38.82 -35.15
CA LEU A 34 22.36 39.53 -34.90
C LEU A 34 22.54 40.40 -33.65
N ALA A 35 22.29 41.69 -33.78
CA ALA A 35 22.32 42.61 -32.65
C ALA A 35 21.08 42.36 -31.78
N VAL A 36 21.30 42.08 -30.50
CA VAL A 36 20.22 41.93 -29.52
C VAL A 36 19.78 43.33 -29.10
N PRO A 37 18.50 43.70 -29.26
CA PRO A 37 17.97 44.99 -28.86
C PRO A 37 18.25 45.29 -27.39
N LYS A 38 18.23 46.57 -27.03
CA LYS A 38 18.40 46.98 -25.63
C LYS A 38 17.24 46.45 -24.79
N PHE A 39 17.47 46.30 -23.49
CA PHE A 39 16.54 45.69 -22.55
C PHE A 39 15.11 46.28 -22.59
N GLY A 40 14.98 47.58 -22.89
CA GLY A 40 13.68 48.26 -23.01
C GLY A 40 12.85 47.89 -24.25
N GLU A 41 13.47 47.33 -25.30
CA GLU A 41 12.79 46.86 -26.52
C GLU A 41 12.61 45.32 -26.49
N LEU A 42 13.49 44.60 -25.79
CA LEU A 42 13.35 43.18 -25.50
C LEU A 42 12.06 42.84 -24.74
N SER A 43 11.63 43.71 -23.82
CA SER A 43 10.39 43.54 -23.06
C SER A 43 9.11 43.62 -23.92
N ARG A 44 9.22 44.07 -25.18
CA ARG A 44 8.11 44.12 -26.15
C ARG A 44 8.04 42.87 -27.04
N LEU A 45 9.04 42.00 -27.00
CA LEU A 45 9.05 40.75 -27.76
C LEU A 45 8.17 39.70 -27.06
N PRO A 46 7.51 38.81 -27.82
CA PRO A 46 6.75 37.71 -27.25
C PRO A 46 7.67 36.87 -26.38
N LEU A 47 7.30 36.70 -25.10
CA LEU A 47 7.99 35.79 -24.22
C LEU A 47 7.80 34.37 -24.74
N VAL A 48 8.85 33.57 -24.66
CA VAL A 48 8.69 32.12 -24.78
C VAL A 48 7.92 31.71 -23.54
N GLU A 49 6.66 31.34 -23.69
CA GLU A 49 5.95 30.55 -22.69
C GLU A 49 6.76 29.27 -22.54
N GLU A 50 7.63 29.21 -21.53
CA GLU A 50 8.23 27.96 -21.08
C GLU A 50 7.03 27.01 -20.87
N PRO A 51 6.92 25.89 -21.62
CA PRO A 51 5.90 24.90 -21.32
C PRO A 51 6.14 24.50 -19.87
N GLU A 52 5.15 24.71 -19.00
CA GLU A 52 5.34 24.55 -17.56
C GLU A 52 5.97 23.20 -17.26
N VAL A 53 7.27 23.21 -16.98
CA VAL A 53 8.04 22.00 -16.73
C VAL A 53 7.61 21.48 -15.37
N GLY A 54 6.72 20.50 -15.39
CA GLY A 54 6.49 19.59 -14.29
C GLY A 54 5.76 20.21 -13.11
N GLY A 55 4.51 20.59 -13.30
CA GLY A 55 3.55 20.57 -12.18
C GLY A 55 3.60 19.19 -11.53
N ARG A 56 4.03 19.12 -10.25
CA ARG A 56 3.97 17.88 -9.46
C ARG A 56 2.59 17.27 -9.68
N PRO A 57 2.47 15.96 -9.95
CA PRO A 57 1.17 15.35 -10.21
C PRO A 57 0.25 15.71 -9.04
N ALA A 58 -0.76 16.54 -9.32
CA ALA A 58 -1.67 17.01 -8.30
C ALA A 58 -2.29 15.78 -7.63
N TRP A 59 -2.02 15.62 -6.33
CA TRP A 59 -2.55 14.51 -5.55
C TRP A 59 -4.04 14.69 -5.42
N ASN A 60 -4.79 14.07 -6.34
CA ASN A 60 -6.24 14.08 -6.29
C ASN A 60 -6.69 13.27 -5.06
N SER A 61 -7.56 13.84 -4.22
CA SER A 61 -8.17 13.19 -3.07
C SER A 61 -8.75 11.81 -3.42
N SER A 62 -9.22 11.61 -4.66
CA SER A 62 -9.66 10.30 -5.17
C SER A 62 -8.53 9.26 -5.21
N LYS A 63 -7.30 9.64 -5.62
CA LYS A 63 -6.12 8.74 -5.61
C LYS A 63 -5.74 8.35 -4.18
N GLY A 64 -5.82 9.30 -3.25
CA GLY A 64 -5.62 9.03 -1.82
C GLY A 64 -6.63 8.04 -1.25
N LEU A 65 -7.91 8.19 -1.60
CA LEU A 65 -8.98 7.31 -1.15
C LEU A 65 -8.82 5.88 -1.70
N VAL A 66 -8.41 5.72 -2.96
CA VAL A 66 -8.14 4.41 -3.57
C VAL A 66 -6.99 3.70 -2.86
N LEU A 67 -5.88 4.39 -2.63
CA LEU A 67 -4.72 3.81 -1.93
C LEU A 67 -5.07 3.41 -0.50
N LEU A 68 -5.74 4.29 0.25
CA LEU A 68 -6.16 4.02 1.62
C LEU A 68 -7.12 2.81 1.68
N GLY A 69 -8.12 2.79 0.80
CA GLY A 69 -9.11 1.71 0.74
C GLY A 69 -8.48 0.38 0.36
N PHE A 70 -7.63 0.35 -0.66
CA PHE A 70 -6.97 -0.88 -1.12
C PHE A 70 -5.99 -1.43 -0.10
N VAL A 71 -5.11 -0.58 0.45
CA VAL A 71 -4.12 -0.99 1.47
C VAL A 71 -4.84 -1.46 2.74
N GLY A 72 -5.85 -0.72 3.19
CA GLY A 72 -6.67 -1.12 4.34
C GLY A 72 -7.35 -2.47 4.12
N CYS A 73 -7.97 -2.67 2.94
CA CYS A 73 -8.61 -3.93 2.57
C CYS A 73 -7.63 -5.12 2.65
N VAL A 74 -6.46 -5.01 2.00
CA VAL A 74 -5.46 -6.08 1.98
C VAL A 74 -4.94 -6.39 3.38
N LEU A 75 -4.63 -5.36 4.18
CA LEU A 75 -4.13 -5.55 5.55
C LEU A 75 -5.16 -6.23 6.45
N PHE A 76 -6.42 -5.79 6.41
CA PHE A 76 -7.48 -6.37 7.24
C PHE A 76 -7.85 -7.79 6.79
N MET A 77 -7.87 -8.07 5.49
CA MET A 77 -7.99 -9.43 4.95
C MET A 77 -6.86 -10.34 5.45
N ALA A 78 -5.61 -9.91 5.30
CA ALA A 78 -4.45 -10.70 5.69
C ALA A 78 -4.43 -10.98 7.20
N ALA A 79 -4.69 -9.96 8.02
CA ALA A 79 -4.78 -10.11 9.48
C ALA A 79 -5.95 -11.03 9.88
N GLY A 80 -7.12 -10.87 9.25
CA GLY A 80 -8.29 -11.69 9.49
C GLY A 80 -8.08 -13.16 9.12
N ALA A 81 -7.39 -13.43 8.01
CA ALA A 81 -7.00 -14.77 7.57
C ALA A 81 -5.94 -15.39 8.50
N TRP A 82 -4.94 -14.61 8.92
CA TRP A 82 -3.88 -15.07 9.83
C TRP A 82 -4.45 -15.49 11.19
N LEU A 83 -5.44 -14.77 11.71
CA LEU A 83 -6.14 -15.11 12.96
C LEU A 83 -6.95 -16.41 12.89
N ARG A 84 -7.31 -16.88 11.69
CA ARG A 84 -8.03 -18.15 11.48
C ARG A 84 -7.12 -19.36 11.35
N LEU A 85 -5.79 -19.15 11.25
CA LEU A 85 -4.86 -20.27 11.22
C LEU A 85 -5.04 -21.13 12.49
N PRO A 86 -5.05 -22.46 12.34
CA PRO A 86 -5.30 -23.35 13.45
C PRO A 86 -4.21 -23.15 14.50
N THR A 87 -4.62 -22.75 15.70
CA THR A 87 -3.73 -22.77 16.86
C THR A 87 -3.43 -24.21 17.22
N GLN A 88 -2.18 -24.51 17.58
CA GLN A 88 -1.82 -25.85 18.04
C GLN A 88 -2.73 -26.23 19.22
N SER A 89 -3.40 -27.37 19.11
CA SER A 89 -4.24 -27.88 20.19
C SER A 89 -3.37 -28.19 21.42
N PRO A 90 -3.85 -27.88 22.64
CA PRO A 90 -3.12 -28.23 23.85
C PRO A 90 -2.94 -29.74 23.98
N VAL A 91 -3.85 -30.52 23.39
CA VAL A 91 -3.76 -31.98 23.30
C VAL A 91 -3.02 -32.36 22.01
N GLN A 92 -1.77 -32.82 22.16
CA GLN A 92 -0.98 -33.34 21.05
C GLN A 92 -1.22 -34.85 20.91
N ALA A 93 -2.26 -35.22 20.14
CA ALA A 93 -2.64 -36.63 19.96
C ALA A 93 -1.48 -37.51 19.43
N ALA A 94 -0.62 -36.95 18.58
CA ALA A 94 0.56 -37.65 18.05
C ALA A 94 1.60 -37.94 19.14
N ALA A 95 1.83 -37.01 20.06
CA ALA A 95 2.76 -37.20 21.18
C ALA A 95 2.22 -38.24 22.16
N ILE A 96 0.92 -38.18 22.49
CA ILE A 96 0.25 -39.17 23.34
C ILE A 96 0.35 -40.56 22.70
N ARG A 97 0.06 -40.67 21.39
CA ARG A 97 0.16 -41.94 20.66
C ARG A 97 1.59 -42.50 20.67
N LYS A 98 2.59 -41.65 20.48
CA LYS A 98 4.01 -42.06 20.53
C LYS A 98 4.39 -42.58 21.92
N GLN A 99 3.96 -41.91 22.98
CA GLN A 99 4.17 -42.36 24.36
C GLN A 99 3.44 -43.67 24.66
N MET A 100 2.22 -43.83 24.15
CA MET A 100 1.44 -45.07 24.31
C MET A 100 2.13 -46.27 23.65
N MET A 101 2.73 -46.09 22.47
CA MET A 101 3.43 -47.16 21.74
C MET A 101 4.72 -47.62 22.43
N GLN A 102 5.26 -46.83 23.37
CA GLN A 102 6.44 -47.20 24.15
C GLN A 102 6.10 -47.97 25.43
N LYS A 103 4.82 -48.03 25.82
CA LYS A 103 4.37 -48.67 27.05
C LYS A 103 3.96 -50.12 26.80
N THR A 104 4.27 -50.98 27.77
CA THR A 104 3.90 -52.40 27.70
C THR A 104 2.42 -52.58 28.07
N ASN A 105 1.75 -53.61 27.53
CA ASN A 105 0.34 -53.90 27.83
C ASN A 105 0.03 -54.01 29.33
N ALA A 106 0.97 -54.50 30.13
CA ALA A 106 0.83 -54.56 31.60
C ALA A 106 0.77 -53.16 32.23
N GLU A 107 1.66 -52.25 31.82
CA GLU A 107 1.65 -50.85 32.31
C GLU A 107 0.37 -50.12 31.89
N ILE A 108 -0.14 -50.40 30.68
CA ILE A 108 -1.39 -49.83 30.19
C ILE A 108 -2.58 -50.34 31.03
N TYR A 109 -2.61 -51.65 31.30
CA TYR A 109 -3.64 -52.25 32.14
C TYR A 109 -3.61 -51.72 33.57
N ASP A 110 -2.42 -51.57 34.17
CA ASP A 110 -2.26 -51.01 35.51
C ASP A 110 -2.69 -49.55 35.58
N ALA A 111 -2.33 -48.73 34.58
CA ALA A 111 -2.78 -47.36 34.49
C ALA A 111 -4.32 -47.28 34.39
N TRP A 112 -4.93 -48.12 33.55
CA TRP A 112 -6.39 -48.22 33.45
C TRP A 112 -7.03 -48.63 34.77
N LYS A 113 -6.55 -49.72 35.37
CA LYS A 113 -7.10 -50.28 36.61
C LYS A 113 -6.99 -49.30 37.78
N ASN A 114 -5.89 -48.58 37.89
CA ASN A 114 -5.64 -47.70 39.04
C ASN A 114 -6.24 -46.29 38.88
N HIS A 115 -6.29 -45.76 37.65
CA HIS A 115 -6.74 -44.37 37.42
C HIS A 115 -8.08 -44.22 36.70
N PHE A 116 -8.45 -45.17 35.83
CA PHE A 116 -9.62 -45.02 34.96
C PHE A 116 -10.79 -45.93 35.35
N SER A 117 -10.55 -47.07 36.01
CA SER A 117 -11.61 -48.00 36.40
C SER A 117 -12.61 -47.44 37.42
N LYS A 118 -12.17 -46.46 38.22
CA LYS A 118 -12.97 -45.79 39.26
C LYS A 118 -13.39 -44.37 38.88
N ALA A 119 -12.95 -43.87 37.72
CA ALA A 119 -13.26 -42.50 37.30
C ALA A 119 -14.69 -42.45 36.74
N THR A 120 -15.52 -41.55 37.27
CA THR A 120 -16.83 -41.21 36.72
C THR A 120 -16.68 -40.65 35.30
N VAL A 121 -17.65 -40.94 34.40
CA VAL A 121 -17.65 -40.55 32.98
C VAL A 121 -17.69 -39.03 32.76
N GLU A 122 -17.88 -38.25 33.83
CA GLU A 122 -17.87 -36.79 33.78
C GLU A 122 -16.43 -36.27 33.68
N ARG A 123 -16.05 -35.85 32.48
CA ARG A 123 -14.75 -35.23 32.20
C ARG A 123 -14.84 -33.72 32.46
N PRO A 124 -14.36 -33.20 33.59
CA PRO A 124 -14.30 -31.75 33.77
C PRO A 124 -13.37 -31.15 32.71
N GLN A 125 -13.80 -30.07 32.06
CA GLN A 125 -12.92 -29.33 31.16
C GLN A 125 -11.77 -28.73 31.96
N TRP A 126 -10.55 -29.11 31.58
CA TRP A 126 -9.34 -28.63 32.24
C TRP A 126 -9.18 -27.12 31.99
N ILE A 127 -8.55 -26.39 32.92
CA ILE A 127 -8.36 -24.94 32.82
C ILE A 127 -7.71 -24.53 31.49
N VAL A 128 -6.75 -25.33 31.03
CA VAL A 128 -6.05 -25.14 29.74
C VAL A 128 -6.99 -25.27 28.52
N GLU A 129 -8.00 -26.14 28.59
CA GLU A 129 -8.99 -26.31 27.51
C GLU A 129 -9.96 -25.14 27.48
N LYS A 130 -10.39 -24.65 28.66
CA LYS A 130 -11.23 -23.46 28.77
C LYS A 130 -10.51 -22.22 28.22
N GLN A 131 -9.25 -22.01 28.60
CA GLN A 131 -8.43 -20.92 28.09
C GLN A 131 -8.21 -21.01 26.59
N TYR A 132 -7.99 -22.22 26.06
CA TYR A 132 -7.87 -22.44 24.62
C TYR A 132 -9.18 -22.13 23.88
N ALA A 133 -10.31 -22.60 24.39
CA ALA A 133 -11.62 -22.32 23.82
C ALA A 133 -11.89 -20.81 23.81
N GLN A 134 -11.66 -20.12 24.93
CA GLN A 134 -11.80 -18.65 25.01
C GLN A 134 -10.92 -17.92 24.00
N ARG A 135 -9.64 -18.28 23.88
CA ARG A 135 -8.73 -17.68 22.90
C ARG A 135 -9.20 -17.92 21.46
N THR A 136 -9.74 -19.10 21.19
CA THR A 136 -10.27 -19.46 19.86
C THR A 136 -11.49 -18.61 19.52
N TYR A 137 -12.45 -18.48 20.45
CA TYR A 137 -13.62 -17.62 20.26
C TYR A 137 -13.25 -16.15 20.08
N LEU A 138 -12.33 -15.62 20.89
CA LEU A 138 -11.86 -14.24 20.75
C LEU A 138 -11.18 -13.99 19.41
N LYS A 139 -10.31 -14.90 18.96
CA LYS A 139 -9.66 -14.82 17.64
C LYS A 139 -10.67 -14.89 16.49
N GLN A 140 -11.67 -15.76 16.59
CA GLN A 140 -12.73 -15.87 15.61
C GLN A 140 -13.58 -14.60 15.54
N GLY A 141 -13.96 -14.04 16.70
CA GLY A 141 -14.68 -12.76 16.77
C GLY A 141 -13.87 -11.62 16.17
N ALA A 142 -12.59 -11.49 16.55
CA ALA A 142 -11.69 -10.49 16.00
C ALA A 142 -11.50 -10.63 14.48
N SER A 143 -11.37 -11.86 13.99
CA SER A 143 -11.28 -12.15 12.55
C SER A 143 -12.53 -11.68 11.79
N TRP A 144 -13.73 -11.94 12.32
CA TRP A 144 -14.98 -11.47 11.72
C TRP A 144 -15.05 -9.94 11.66
N VAL A 145 -14.67 -9.25 12.74
CA VAL A 145 -14.64 -7.78 12.77
C VAL A 145 -13.66 -7.22 11.73
N LEU A 146 -12.46 -7.80 11.61
CA LEU A 146 -11.46 -7.37 10.62
C LEU A 146 -11.96 -7.59 9.18
N LEU A 147 -12.64 -8.70 8.91
CA LEU A 147 -13.19 -8.96 7.58
C LEU A 147 -14.35 -8.02 7.23
N LEU A 148 -15.20 -7.66 8.20
CA LEU A 148 -16.22 -6.62 7.99
C LEU A 148 -15.56 -5.26 7.69
N LEU A 149 -14.50 -4.91 8.42
CA LEU A 149 -13.75 -3.67 8.19
C LEU A 149 -13.05 -3.66 6.83
N SER A 150 -12.56 -4.82 6.37
CA SER A 150 -12.03 -4.99 5.01
C SER A 150 -13.09 -4.67 3.95
N GLY A 151 -14.35 -5.06 4.18
CA GLY A 151 -15.47 -4.72 3.30
C GLY A 151 -15.71 -3.21 3.19
N VAL A 152 -15.60 -2.48 4.31
CA VAL A 152 -15.68 -1.01 4.33
C VAL A 152 -14.51 -0.40 3.54
N GLY A 153 -13.30 -0.91 3.72
CA GLY A 153 -12.13 -0.48 2.94
C GLY A 153 -12.30 -0.68 1.43
N ALA A 154 -12.86 -1.82 1.02
CA ALA A 154 -13.19 -2.09 -0.37
C ALA A 154 -14.22 -1.09 -0.92
N ALA A 155 -15.28 -0.77 -0.17
CA ALA A 155 -16.27 0.23 -0.57
C ALA A 155 -15.65 1.62 -0.75
N CYS A 156 -14.79 2.08 0.18
CA CYS A 156 -14.06 3.34 0.03
C CYS A 156 -13.15 3.33 -1.21
N GLY A 157 -12.48 2.21 -1.50
CA GLY A 157 -11.68 2.04 -2.71
C GLY A 157 -12.51 2.19 -3.99
N LEU A 158 -13.68 1.54 -4.05
CA LEU A 158 -14.60 1.62 -5.19
C LEU A 158 -15.14 3.04 -5.41
N ILE A 159 -15.47 3.76 -4.34
CA ILE A 159 -15.87 5.17 -4.39
C ILE A 159 -14.74 6.04 -4.95
N GLY A 160 -13.50 5.79 -4.50
CA GLY A 160 -12.31 6.47 -4.99
C GLY A 160 -12.07 6.24 -6.49
N ILE A 161 -12.21 5.00 -6.96
CA ILE A 161 -12.09 4.64 -8.38
C ILE A 161 -13.16 5.37 -9.21
N SER A 162 -14.40 5.38 -8.72
CA SER A 162 -15.52 6.06 -9.39
C SER A 162 -15.27 7.57 -9.54
N GLY A 163 -14.72 8.22 -8.51
CA GLY A 163 -14.31 9.62 -8.57
C GLY A 163 -13.13 9.88 -9.52
N LEU A 164 -12.21 8.92 -9.64
CA LEU A 164 -11.06 9.00 -10.54
C LEU A 164 -11.49 8.88 -12.01
N VAL A 165 -12.41 7.96 -12.32
CA VAL A 165 -13.01 7.82 -13.67
C VAL A 165 -13.78 9.09 -14.08
N ARG A 166 -14.46 9.75 -13.15
CA ARG A 166 -15.25 10.96 -13.44
C ARG A 166 -14.42 12.24 -13.58
N SER A 167 -13.16 12.23 -13.14
CA SER A 167 -12.24 13.39 -13.19
C SER A 167 -11.16 13.28 -14.27
N SER A 168 -11.11 12.16 -15.00
CA SER A 168 -10.29 11.95 -16.19
C SER A 168 -11.06 12.23 -17.46
#